data_AF-A0A534QTU2-F1
#
_entry.id   AF-A0A534QTU2-F1
#
_cell.length_a   1.000
_cell.length_b   1.000
_cell.length_c   1.000
_cell.angle_alpha   90.00
_cell.angle_beta   90.00
_cell.angle_gamma   90.00
#
_symmetry.space_group_name_H-M   'P 1'
#
loop_
_entity.id
_entity.type
_entity.pdbx_description
1 polymer ?
#
loop_
_entity_poly.entity_id
_entity_poly.type
_entity_poly.pdbx_seq_one_letter_code
_entity_poly.pdbx_strand_id
1 'polypeptide(L)'
;MTRALNGLGLATMLAGALLLAPPASAAFVSLPPNGAQVNDDPTNSIDPNQDAGLVDVAGGTVVAGSVQIPWATFEQKVGRWQQIFVRAFKNGAWVTEGLPASLNITPTVVAEAPSIDFAGPGRATPWVAWYEPNAQLGDSTNIFASRFNAGANLWLPSGQDRAAGAHVPSLNIHTDRTAENPSVAGGATTAGNDPVPWIAWEENDGAAADADVSRQIFVAKGVKQPGAGTACTGFKPSAANNLNGFCWQQVGLDRLASGQPTPPDDTIDPTLNIDPTRAGVEPDIAFTGKNDTVVWVVWYEENDTKLTGLRSNQMVFAAKAVANATADGGFQWVAVGNGTAGQSNVLDVSGANHFGPCAESQANEDACSLNK
;
A
#
# COMPACT_ATOMS: atom_id res chain seq x y z
N MET A 1 69.66 20.75 51.73
CA MET A 1 68.98 21.57 50.69
C MET A 1 68.39 20.61 49.65
N THR A 2 67.16 20.70 49.17
CA THR A 2 65.96 21.47 49.58
C THR A 2 64.69 20.72 49.09
N ARG A 3 63.50 21.22 49.43
CA ARG A 3 62.17 20.89 48.83
C ARG A 3 62.17 21.02 47.28
N ALA A 4 61.24 20.51 46.48
CA ALA A 4 59.92 19.84 46.62
C ALA A 4 59.64 19.00 45.33
N LEU A 5 58.95 17.86 45.30
CA LEU A 5 57.49 17.56 45.38
C LEU A 5 56.60 17.94 44.16
N ASN A 6 55.91 16.90 43.64
CA ASN A 6 54.60 16.85 42.92
C ASN A 6 54.46 17.08 41.40
N GLY A 7 53.64 16.22 40.78
CA GLY A 7 53.17 16.34 39.39
C GLY A 7 52.51 15.05 38.87
N LEU A 8 51.21 14.91 39.14
CA LEU A 8 50.25 14.00 38.48
C LEU A 8 50.34 14.14 36.94
N GLY A 9 49.98 13.18 36.09
CA GLY A 9 48.97 12.11 36.25
C GLY A 9 47.66 12.53 35.56
N LEU A 10 47.51 12.23 34.27
CA LEU A 10 46.31 12.57 33.49
C LEU A 10 45.83 11.36 32.69
N ALA A 11 44.67 10.82 33.05
CA ALA A 11 43.96 9.79 32.30
C ALA A 11 42.83 10.45 31.50
N THR A 12 42.86 10.33 30.17
CA THR A 12 41.81 10.84 29.28
C THR A 12 40.62 9.89 29.28
N MET A 13 39.53 10.26 29.96
CA MET A 13 38.23 9.62 29.75
C MET A 13 37.62 10.11 28.43
N LEU A 14 37.27 9.19 27.53
CA LEU A 14 36.29 9.49 26.48
C LEU A 14 34.89 9.44 27.10
N ALA A 15 34.25 10.60 27.26
CA ALA A 15 32.82 10.68 27.50
C ALA A 15 32.07 10.51 26.17
N GLY A 16 31.46 9.34 25.96
CA GLY A 16 30.56 9.13 24.82
C GLY A 16 29.29 9.96 25.01
N ALA A 17 29.00 10.85 24.06
CA ALA A 17 27.76 11.62 24.07
C ALA A 17 26.58 10.69 23.74
N LEU A 18 25.73 10.39 24.74
CA LEU A 18 24.40 9.87 24.45
C LEU A 18 23.61 11.00 23.78
N LEU A 19 23.39 10.85 22.48
CA LEU A 19 22.38 11.61 21.74
C LEU A 19 21.00 11.17 22.23
N LEU A 20 20.51 11.84 23.28
CA LEU A 20 19.10 11.79 23.63
C LEU A 20 18.31 12.38 22.46
N ALA A 21 17.60 11.53 21.72
CA ALA A 21 16.63 12.00 20.75
C ALA A 21 15.61 12.91 21.47
N PRO A 22 15.32 14.12 20.95
CA PRO A 22 14.31 14.97 21.58
C PRO A 22 12.96 14.25 21.57
N PRO A 23 12.16 14.34 22.64
CA PRO A 23 10.83 13.77 22.63
C PRO A 23 10.01 14.42 21.52
N ALA A 24 9.30 13.60 20.75
CA ALA A 24 8.37 14.06 19.72
C ALA A 24 7.32 14.96 20.40
N SER A 25 7.51 16.26 20.26
CA SER A 25 6.61 17.25 20.83
C SER A 25 5.40 17.32 19.91
N ALA A 26 4.33 16.61 20.28
CA ALA A 26 3.04 16.71 19.61
C ALA A 26 2.59 18.18 19.63
N ALA A 27 2.63 18.84 18.48
CA ALA A 27 2.10 20.17 18.34
C ALA A 27 0.58 20.09 18.37
N PHE A 28 -0.03 20.43 19.51
CA PHE A 28 -1.46 20.62 19.62
C PHE A 28 -1.88 21.88 18.85
N VAL A 29 -1.93 21.76 17.52
CA VAL A 29 -2.56 22.76 16.66
C VAL A 29 -4.07 22.63 16.87
N SER A 30 -4.70 23.68 17.39
CA SER A 30 -6.15 23.73 17.53
C SER A 30 -6.82 23.54 16.17
N LEU A 31 -7.96 22.84 16.15
CA LEU A 31 -8.86 22.83 14.99
C LEU A 31 -9.19 24.28 14.54
N PRO A 32 -9.52 24.49 13.25
CA PRO A 32 -9.85 25.83 12.75
C PRO A 32 -10.91 26.50 13.64
N PRO A 33 -10.67 27.71 14.18
CA PRO A 33 -11.58 28.35 15.12
C PRO A 33 -12.91 28.80 14.47
N ASN A 34 -12.97 28.77 13.13
CA ASN A 34 -14.17 28.99 12.32
C ASN A 34 -14.91 27.68 11.96
N GLY A 35 -14.43 26.50 12.39
CA GLY A 35 -15.01 25.21 12.03
C GLY A 35 -14.79 24.78 10.58
N ALA A 36 -13.79 25.33 9.87
CA ALA A 36 -13.50 24.98 8.47
C ALA A 36 -13.30 23.47 8.30
N GLN A 37 -14.07 22.89 7.38
CA GLN A 37 -14.08 21.45 7.13
C GLN A 37 -12.93 21.04 6.21
N VAL A 38 -12.53 19.76 6.28
CA VAL A 38 -11.52 19.20 5.37
C VAL A 38 -12.01 19.22 3.92
N ASN A 39 -13.32 19.17 3.67
CA ASN A 39 -13.90 19.27 2.34
C ASN A 39 -14.45 20.67 1.99
N ASP A 40 -13.84 21.73 2.52
CA ASP A 40 -14.16 23.12 2.19
C ASP A 40 -12.99 23.85 1.50
N ASP A 41 -12.98 23.82 0.16
CA ASP A 41 -12.16 24.66 -0.72
C ASP A 41 -12.82 24.83 -2.11
N PRO A 42 -13.81 25.73 -2.25
CA PRO A 42 -14.52 25.93 -3.51
C PRO A 42 -13.63 26.41 -4.65
N THR A 43 -12.43 26.95 -4.37
CA THR A 43 -11.49 27.37 -5.42
C THR A 43 -10.88 26.19 -6.17
N ASN A 44 -10.85 25.02 -5.53
CA ASN A 44 -10.40 23.75 -6.10
C ASN A 44 -11.56 22.77 -6.38
N SER A 45 -12.80 23.30 -6.50
CA SER A 45 -14.04 22.51 -6.68
C SER A 45 -14.42 21.59 -5.51
N ILE A 46 -13.87 21.83 -4.32
CA ILE A 46 -14.18 21.09 -3.10
C ILE A 46 -15.29 21.84 -2.34
N ASP A 47 -16.55 21.42 -2.53
CA ASP A 47 -17.74 22.06 -1.95
C ASP A 47 -18.35 21.17 -0.84
N PRO A 48 -18.41 21.63 0.43
CA PRO A 48 -18.90 20.82 1.55
C PRO A 48 -20.42 20.60 1.52
N ASN A 49 -21.13 21.17 0.54
CA ASN A 49 -22.55 20.92 0.29
C ASN A 49 -22.79 19.80 -0.74
N GLN A 50 -21.74 19.22 -1.34
CA GLN A 50 -21.83 18.04 -2.21
C GLN A 50 -21.51 16.76 -1.43
N ASP A 51 -22.01 15.62 -1.92
CA ASP A 51 -21.74 14.31 -1.32
C ASP A 51 -20.22 14.03 -1.28
N ALA A 52 -19.72 13.68 -0.10
CA ALA A 52 -18.38 13.14 0.11
C ALA A 52 -18.48 11.65 0.41
N GLY A 53 -17.46 10.88 0.01
CA GLY A 53 -17.41 9.43 0.20
C GLY A 53 -16.36 9.02 1.23
N LEU A 54 -15.54 8.02 0.88
CA LEU A 54 -14.48 7.53 1.78
C LEU A 54 -13.37 8.58 1.98
N VAL A 55 -12.68 8.43 3.11
CA VAL A 55 -11.60 9.32 3.58
C VAL A 55 -10.58 8.49 4.35
N ASP A 56 -9.29 8.78 4.10
CA ASP A 56 -8.17 8.25 4.86
C ASP A 56 -7.24 9.39 5.33
N VAL A 57 -6.56 9.20 6.47
CA VAL A 57 -5.79 10.24 7.15
C VAL A 57 -4.49 9.71 7.72
N ALA A 58 -3.37 10.24 7.23
CA ALA A 58 -2.02 9.96 7.75
C ALA A 58 -1.39 11.16 8.48
N GLY A 59 -0.53 10.87 9.45
CA GLY A 59 0.34 11.85 10.08
C GLY A 59 1.68 11.95 9.35
N GLY A 60 1.99 13.08 8.73
CA GLY A 60 3.20 13.19 7.91
C GLY A 60 3.69 14.61 7.65
N THR A 61 4.83 14.71 6.98
CA THR A 61 5.47 16.00 6.65
C THR A 61 6.24 15.87 5.34
N VAL A 62 6.42 16.98 4.60
CA VAL A 62 7.21 17.01 3.36
C VAL A 62 8.67 17.42 3.59
N VAL A 63 9.08 17.59 4.86
CA VAL A 63 10.45 17.93 5.26
C VAL A 63 10.88 16.99 6.38
N ALA A 64 11.78 16.04 6.06
CA ALA A 64 12.25 15.02 7.00
C ALA A 64 12.69 15.61 8.35
N GLY A 65 12.24 15.00 9.45
CA GLY A 65 12.51 15.44 10.82
C GLY A 65 11.72 16.67 11.29
N SER A 66 10.85 17.25 10.45
CA SER A 66 9.91 18.31 10.88
C SER A 66 8.70 17.71 11.61
N VAL A 67 7.92 18.59 12.26
CA VAL A 67 6.64 18.22 12.87
C VAL A 67 5.73 17.59 11.81
N GLN A 68 5.18 16.43 12.13
CA GLN A 68 4.13 15.78 11.36
C GLN A 68 2.79 16.49 11.60
N ILE A 69 2.03 16.67 10.53
CA ILE A 69 0.68 17.24 10.53
C ILE A 69 -0.30 16.21 9.94
N PRO A 70 -1.62 16.33 10.21
CA PRO A 70 -2.63 15.58 9.47
C PRO A 70 -2.58 15.86 7.97
N TRP A 71 -2.62 14.80 7.16
CA TRP A 71 -2.92 14.82 5.74
C TRP A 71 -4.12 13.92 5.52
N ALA A 72 -5.17 14.44 4.88
CA ALA A 72 -6.37 13.70 4.55
C ALA A 72 -6.48 13.56 3.03
N THR A 73 -6.74 12.34 2.56
CA THR A 73 -7.21 12.08 1.20
C THR A 73 -8.69 11.69 1.27
N PHE A 74 -9.52 12.23 0.38
CA PHE A 74 -10.95 11.98 0.44
C PHE A 74 -11.62 12.12 -0.92
N GLU A 75 -12.74 11.43 -1.06
CA GLU A 75 -13.62 11.57 -2.21
C GLU A 75 -14.56 12.77 -2.06
N GLN A 76 -14.74 13.54 -3.12
CA GLN A 76 -15.74 14.60 -3.19
C GLN A 76 -16.42 14.59 -4.56
N LYS A 77 -17.75 14.68 -4.55
CA LYS A 77 -18.57 14.76 -5.76
C LYS A 77 -18.39 16.09 -6.48
N VAL A 78 -18.04 16.02 -7.76
CA VAL A 78 -17.88 17.16 -8.67
C VAL A 78 -18.84 16.99 -9.86
N GLY A 79 -20.00 17.64 -9.76
CA GLY A 79 -21.08 17.50 -10.74
C GLY A 79 -21.73 16.11 -10.69
N ARG A 80 -21.43 15.25 -11.67
CA ARG A 80 -21.92 13.86 -11.74
C ARG A 80 -20.83 12.81 -11.49
N TRP A 81 -19.62 13.26 -11.15
CA TRP A 81 -18.42 12.45 -11.00
C TRP A 81 -17.94 12.49 -9.55
N GLN A 82 -17.10 11.55 -9.16
CA GLN A 82 -16.43 11.51 -7.86
C GLN A 82 -14.94 11.73 -8.08
N GLN A 83 -14.34 12.68 -7.36
CA GLN A 83 -12.93 13.02 -7.49
C GLN A 83 -12.20 12.88 -6.16
N ILE A 84 -10.97 12.38 -6.21
CA ILE A 84 -10.09 12.28 -5.04
C ILE A 84 -9.31 13.58 -4.88
N PHE A 85 -9.31 14.12 -3.65
CA PHE A 85 -8.55 15.32 -3.28
C PHE A 85 -7.69 15.06 -2.05
N VAL A 86 -6.58 15.78 -1.93
CA VAL A 86 -5.69 15.71 -0.76
C VAL A 86 -5.53 17.07 -0.11
N ARG A 87 -5.65 17.13 1.22
CA ARG A 87 -5.39 18.35 2.01
C ARG A 87 -4.50 18.09 3.21
N ALA A 88 -3.60 19.03 3.49
CA ALA A 88 -2.71 19.01 4.63
C ALA A 88 -3.11 20.09 5.65
N PHE A 89 -3.04 19.78 6.95
CA PHE A 89 -3.38 20.72 8.01
C PHE A 89 -2.18 21.61 8.40
N LYS A 90 -1.96 22.67 7.63
CA LYS A 90 -0.81 23.58 7.75
C LYS A 90 -1.19 24.85 8.51
N ASN A 91 -0.42 25.19 9.55
CA ASN A 91 -0.56 26.44 10.32
C ASN A 91 -1.99 26.73 10.84
N GLY A 92 -2.76 25.69 11.18
CA GLY A 92 -4.13 25.81 11.69
C GLY A 92 -5.23 25.88 10.63
N ALA A 93 -4.91 25.64 9.36
CA ALA A 93 -5.87 25.59 8.25
C ALA A 93 -5.62 24.37 7.34
N TRP A 94 -6.69 23.90 6.68
CA TRP A 94 -6.58 22.90 5.62
C TRP A 94 -6.12 23.56 4.32
N VAL A 95 -5.05 23.03 3.72
CA VAL A 95 -4.47 23.49 2.46
C VAL A 95 -4.57 22.37 1.45
N THR A 96 -5.04 22.67 0.24
CA THR A 96 -5.14 21.72 -0.87
C THR A 96 -3.77 21.50 -1.50
N GLU A 97 -3.38 20.23 -1.61
CA GLU A 97 -2.05 19.80 -2.04
C GLU A 97 -2.14 19.19 -3.43
N GLY A 98 -1.43 19.76 -4.40
CA GLY A 98 -1.55 19.39 -5.82
C GLY A 98 -2.14 20.49 -6.69
N LEU A 99 -1.63 20.63 -7.91
CA LEU A 99 -2.20 21.40 -9.00
C LEU A 99 -2.03 20.62 -10.32
N PRO A 100 -3.09 20.11 -10.96
CA PRO A 100 -4.50 20.18 -10.54
C PRO A 100 -4.76 19.51 -9.18
N ALA A 101 -5.86 19.91 -8.53
CA ALA A 101 -6.20 19.48 -7.17
C ALA A 101 -6.75 18.05 -7.08
N SER A 102 -7.45 17.59 -8.13
CA SER A 102 -7.92 16.20 -8.22
C SER A 102 -6.77 15.27 -8.60
N LEU A 103 -6.70 14.10 -7.94
CA LEU A 103 -5.74 13.05 -8.29
C LEU A 103 -6.15 12.22 -9.50
N ASN A 104 -7.44 12.23 -9.88
CA ASN A 104 -7.98 11.33 -10.88
C ASN A 104 -7.17 11.37 -12.17
N ILE A 105 -6.89 10.21 -12.77
CA ILE A 105 -6.27 10.16 -14.10
C ILE A 105 -7.28 10.69 -15.12
N THR A 106 -8.55 10.35 -14.93
CA THR A 106 -9.69 10.81 -15.71
C THR A 106 -10.66 11.57 -14.80
N PRO A 107 -10.67 12.92 -14.77
CA PRO A 107 -11.56 13.70 -13.90
C PRO A 107 -13.06 13.64 -14.29
N THR A 108 -13.40 12.82 -15.28
CA THR A 108 -14.76 12.59 -15.78
C THR A 108 -15.23 11.15 -15.62
N VAL A 109 -14.74 10.45 -14.59
CA VAL A 109 -15.29 9.18 -14.10
C VAL A 109 -15.47 9.25 -12.58
N VAL A 110 -16.01 8.20 -11.98
CA VAL A 110 -16.06 8.04 -10.52
C VAL A 110 -14.74 7.41 -10.05
N ALA A 111 -14.06 8.07 -9.12
CA ALA A 111 -12.90 7.55 -8.41
C ALA A 111 -13.20 7.45 -6.91
N GLU A 112 -12.81 6.33 -6.30
CA GLU A 112 -13.26 5.92 -4.97
C GLU A 112 -12.14 5.24 -4.15
N ALA A 113 -12.41 5.02 -2.86
CA ALA A 113 -11.53 4.39 -1.86
C ALA A 113 -10.08 4.89 -1.87
N PRO A 114 -9.83 6.18 -1.58
CA PRO A 114 -8.48 6.69 -1.51
C PRO A 114 -7.82 6.36 -0.16
N SER A 115 -6.59 5.83 -0.19
CA SER A 115 -5.75 5.60 1.00
C SER A 115 -4.44 6.39 0.92
N ILE A 116 -3.90 6.85 2.05
CA ILE A 116 -2.71 7.72 2.15
C ILE A 116 -1.70 7.27 3.21
N ASP A 117 -0.41 7.23 2.87
CA ASP A 117 0.68 7.15 3.85
C ASP A 117 2.00 7.78 3.34
N PHE A 118 3.01 7.85 4.19
CA PHE A 118 4.29 8.51 3.96
C PHE A 118 5.45 7.53 3.81
N ALA A 119 6.04 7.55 2.62
CA ALA A 119 7.25 6.79 2.29
C ALA A 119 8.42 7.74 1.92
N GLY A 120 9.47 7.19 1.31
CA GLY A 120 10.66 7.91 0.89
C GLY A 120 11.59 8.31 2.06
N PRO A 121 12.68 9.03 1.76
CA PRO A 121 13.67 9.42 2.75
C PRO A 121 13.05 10.15 3.94
N GLY A 122 13.31 9.64 5.15
CA GLY A 122 12.78 10.20 6.39
C GLY A 122 11.25 10.20 6.51
N ARG A 123 10.53 9.32 5.78
CA ARG A 123 9.05 9.31 5.67
C ARG A 123 8.49 10.67 5.25
N ALA A 124 9.14 11.32 4.28
CA ALA A 124 8.83 12.69 3.86
C ALA A 124 8.14 12.82 2.50
N THR A 125 7.70 11.71 1.89
CA THR A 125 6.98 11.70 0.61
C THR A 125 5.58 11.11 0.80
N PRO A 126 4.51 11.92 0.74
CA PRO A 126 3.14 11.40 0.67
C PRO A 126 2.95 10.51 -0.57
N TRP A 127 2.22 9.41 -0.38
CA TRP A 127 1.70 8.55 -1.43
C TRP A 127 0.20 8.37 -1.21
N VAL A 128 -0.57 8.41 -2.29
CA VAL A 128 -2.00 8.07 -2.29
C VAL A 128 -2.26 6.97 -3.31
N ALA A 129 -3.04 5.97 -2.90
CA ALA A 129 -3.62 4.95 -3.77
C ALA A 129 -5.13 5.17 -3.87
N TRP A 130 -5.75 4.83 -4.99
CA TRP A 130 -7.20 4.89 -5.23
C TRP A 130 -7.58 4.00 -6.43
N TYR A 131 -8.88 3.81 -6.69
CA TYR A 131 -9.33 3.17 -7.93
C TYR A 131 -10.24 4.07 -8.77
N GLU A 132 -10.21 3.89 -10.09
CA GLU A 132 -11.15 4.49 -11.05
C GLU A 132 -11.23 3.62 -12.33
N PRO A 133 -12.35 3.63 -13.09
CA PRO A 133 -12.42 2.98 -14.39
C PRO A 133 -11.64 3.76 -15.44
N ASN A 134 -10.96 3.06 -16.36
CA ASN A 134 -10.13 3.73 -17.37
C ASN A 134 -10.30 3.15 -18.79
N ALA A 135 -10.80 3.98 -19.71
CA ALA A 135 -11.06 3.61 -21.11
C ALA A 135 -9.79 3.21 -21.90
N GLN A 136 -8.59 3.62 -21.46
CA GLN A 136 -7.34 3.18 -22.08
C GLN A 136 -6.90 1.77 -21.61
N LEU A 137 -7.57 1.23 -20.58
CA LEU A 137 -7.26 -0.05 -19.95
C LEU A 137 -8.39 -1.10 -20.10
N GLY A 138 -9.52 -0.72 -20.72
CA GLY A 138 -10.67 -1.62 -20.95
C GLY A 138 -11.94 -1.27 -20.17
N ASP A 139 -12.04 -0.05 -19.63
CA ASP A 139 -13.17 0.48 -18.83
C ASP A 139 -13.37 -0.16 -17.44
N SER A 140 -12.70 -1.28 -17.12
CA SER A 140 -12.64 -1.84 -15.76
C SER A 140 -11.93 -0.91 -14.76
N THR A 141 -12.30 -1.00 -13.47
CA THR A 141 -11.61 -0.26 -12.40
C THR A 141 -10.17 -0.73 -12.26
N ASN A 142 -9.25 0.22 -12.18
CA ASN A 142 -7.83 -0.03 -12.02
C ASN A 142 -7.31 0.68 -10.76
N ILE A 143 -6.35 0.07 -10.09
CA ILE A 143 -5.64 0.66 -8.95
C ILE A 143 -4.54 1.60 -9.47
N PHE A 144 -4.62 2.85 -9.05
CA PHE A 144 -3.62 3.88 -9.32
C PHE A 144 -2.90 4.29 -8.05
N ALA A 145 -1.68 4.79 -8.19
CA ALA A 145 -0.93 5.34 -7.08
C ALA A 145 -0.08 6.55 -7.51
N SER A 146 -0.15 7.61 -6.73
CA SER A 146 0.56 8.87 -6.97
C SER A 146 1.46 9.22 -5.78
N ARG A 147 2.67 9.70 -6.08
CA ARG A 147 3.53 10.34 -5.09
C ARG A 147 3.45 11.85 -5.18
N PHE A 148 3.52 12.54 -4.05
CA PHE A 148 3.55 14.00 -4.06
C PHE A 148 4.95 14.54 -4.34
N ASN A 149 5.05 15.46 -5.29
CA ASN A 149 6.22 16.29 -5.51
C ASN A 149 6.00 17.68 -4.88
N ALA A 150 6.34 17.81 -3.61
CA ALA A 150 6.16 19.05 -2.85
C ALA A 150 6.87 20.28 -3.48
N GLY A 151 7.99 20.07 -4.18
CA GLY A 151 8.72 21.16 -4.85
C GLY A 151 8.01 21.70 -6.10
N ALA A 152 7.12 20.92 -6.70
CA ALA A 152 6.28 21.32 -7.83
C ALA A 152 4.80 21.52 -7.47
N ASN A 153 4.41 21.24 -6.22
CA ASN A 153 3.02 21.10 -5.79
C ASN A 153 2.19 20.22 -6.75
N LEU A 154 2.72 19.03 -7.10
CA LEU A 154 2.15 18.17 -8.14
C LEU A 154 2.16 16.70 -7.70
N TRP A 155 1.04 16.01 -7.90
CA TRP A 155 0.97 14.57 -7.77
C TRP A 155 1.43 13.88 -9.05
N LEU A 156 2.18 12.79 -8.90
CA LEU A 156 2.83 12.10 -9.99
C LEU A 156 2.39 10.62 -10.01
N PRO A 157 1.41 10.26 -10.86
CA PRO A 157 1.01 8.88 -11.10
C PRO A 157 2.22 8.03 -11.45
N SER A 158 2.50 7.04 -10.63
CA SER A 158 3.77 6.31 -10.62
C SER A 158 3.55 4.83 -10.88
N GLY A 159 4.49 4.21 -11.58
CA GLY A 159 4.37 2.86 -12.12
C GLY A 159 4.75 2.80 -13.60
N GLN A 160 4.70 1.59 -14.14
CA GLN A 160 4.82 1.23 -15.55
C GLN A 160 3.66 1.80 -16.36
N ASP A 161 3.88 2.26 -17.59
CA ASP A 161 2.78 2.47 -18.54
C ASP A 161 2.13 1.13 -18.90
N ARG A 162 0.81 1.02 -18.70
CA ARG A 162 0.01 -0.17 -19.03
C ARG A 162 -0.88 0.04 -20.25
N ALA A 163 -0.98 1.28 -20.76
CA ALA A 163 -1.86 1.65 -21.87
C ALA A 163 -1.12 1.88 -23.19
N ALA A 164 -0.17 1.00 -23.52
CA ALA A 164 0.51 0.93 -24.83
C ALA A 164 1.07 2.28 -25.39
N GLY A 165 1.58 3.16 -24.53
CA GLY A 165 2.09 4.48 -24.89
C GLY A 165 1.17 5.66 -24.56
N ALA A 166 -0.03 5.42 -24.02
CA ALA A 166 -0.92 6.47 -23.53
C ALA A 166 -0.50 7.06 -22.17
N HIS A 167 0.58 6.55 -21.56
CA HIS A 167 1.13 7.03 -20.28
C HIS A 167 0.14 6.90 -19.11
N VAL A 168 -0.55 5.77 -19.02
CA VAL A 168 -1.48 5.46 -17.92
C VAL A 168 -0.89 4.31 -17.12
N PRO A 169 -0.50 4.52 -15.84
CA PRO A 169 -0.01 3.44 -15.01
C PRO A 169 -1.17 2.65 -14.40
N SER A 170 -0.96 1.40 -14.05
CA SER A 170 -1.90 0.64 -13.21
C SER A 170 -1.14 -0.42 -12.42
N LEU A 171 -1.56 -0.66 -11.18
CA LEU A 171 -1.04 -1.70 -10.32
C LEU A 171 -1.69 -3.07 -10.58
N ASN A 172 -2.87 -3.11 -11.21
CA ASN A 172 -3.62 -4.35 -11.43
C ASN A 172 -2.72 -5.45 -11.99
N ILE A 173 -2.92 -6.69 -11.56
CA ILE A 173 -2.31 -7.84 -12.21
C ILE A 173 -2.73 -7.84 -13.68
N HIS A 174 -4.04 -7.77 -13.93
CA HIS A 174 -4.70 -7.75 -15.24
C HIS A 174 -5.54 -6.47 -15.38
N THR A 175 -5.19 -5.60 -16.33
CA THR A 175 -5.82 -4.26 -16.41
C THR A 175 -7.26 -4.27 -16.93
N ASP A 176 -7.69 -5.37 -17.54
CA ASP A 176 -9.07 -5.61 -17.97
C ASP A 176 -9.96 -6.19 -16.85
N ARG A 177 -9.42 -6.41 -15.65
CA ARG A 177 -10.15 -6.86 -14.46
C ARG A 177 -10.51 -5.72 -13.53
N THR A 178 -11.65 -5.84 -12.89
CA THR A 178 -12.12 -4.92 -11.84
C THR A 178 -11.23 -5.08 -10.61
N ALA A 179 -10.62 -3.97 -10.18
CA ALA A 179 -9.80 -3.89 -8.98
C ALA A 179 -10.21 -2.69 -8.13
N GLU A 180 -10.38 -2.91 -6.83
CA GLU A 180 -11.03 -2.00 -5.90
C GLU A 180 -10.28 -1.96 -4.55
N ASN A 181 -10.72 -1.09 -3.64
CA ASN A 181 -10.29 -1.00 -2.23
C ASN A 181 -8.77 -1.12 -1.95
N PRO A 182 -7.92 -0.20 -2.47
CA PRO A 182 -6.50 -0.21 -2.17
C PRO A 182 -6.18 0.42 -0.81
N SER A 183 -5.39 -0.26 0.02
CA SER A 183 -4.75 0.31 1.22
C SER A 183 -3.25 0.51 0.96
N VAL A 184 -2.66 1.63 1.41
CA VAL A 184 -1.23 1.94 1.24
C VAL A 184 -0.50 2.12 2.57
N ALA A 185 0.68 1.49 2.70
CA ALA A 185 1.60 1.72 3.80
C ALA A 185 3.03 2.00 3.32
N GLY A 186 3.63 3.05 3.85
CA GLY A 186 5.05 3.33 3.73
C GLY A 186 5.85 2.50 4.72
N GLY A 187 6.85 1.76 4.24
CA GLY A 187 7.79 1.10 5.15
C GLY A 187 9.01 0.47 4.48
N ALA A 188 9.92 -0.01 5.32
CA ALA A 188 11.21 -0.55 4.90
C ALA A 188 11.42 -1.93 5.54
N THR A 189 11.56 -2.96 4.71
CA THR A 189 11.80 -4.35 5.17
C THR A 189 13.21 -4.59 5.73
N THR A 190 14.02 -3.55 5.83
CA THR A 190 15.37 -3.55 6.42
C THR A 190 15.51 -2.28 7.27
N ALA A 191 15.88 -2.46 8.54
CA ALA A 191 15.97 -1.34 9.48
C ALA A 191 17.01 -0.30 9.03
N GLY A 192 16.60 0.98 9.00
CA GLY A 192 17.44 2.10 8.58
C GLY A 192 17.46 2.39 7.08
N ASN A 193 16.81 1.57 6.24
CA ASN A 193 16.56 1.91 4.84
C ASN A 193 15.42 2.93 4.73
N ASP A 194 15.43 3.72 3.65
CA ASP A 194 14.30 4.59 3.30
C ASP A 194 13.04 3.75 3.02
N PRO A 195 11.90 4.10 3.62
CA PRO A 195 10.61 3.50 3.29
C PRO A 195 10.24 3.62 1.81
N VAL A 196 9.53 2.61 1.31
CA VAL A 196 8.86 2.62 0.00
C VAL A 196 7.36 2.39 0.20
N PRO A 197 6.49 2.81 -0.72
CA PRO A 197 5.08 2.47 -0.63
C PRO A 197 4.88 0.98 -0.88
N TRP A 198 3.99 0.38 -0.12
CA TRP A 198 3.42 -0.95 -0.34
C TRP A 198 1.92 -0.79 -0.41
N ILE A 199 1.28 -1.41 -1.40
CA ILE A 199 -0.16 -1.31 -1.64
C ILE A 199 -0.72 -2.72 -1.68
N ALA A 200 -1.78 -2.95 -0.90
CA ALA A 200 -2.63 -4.14 -1.00
C ALA A 200 -3.98 -3.71 -1.62
N TRP A 201 -4.60 -4.58 -2.42
CA TRP A 201 -5.89 -4.32 -3.06
C TRP A 201 -6.64 -5.62 -3.34
N GLU A 202 -7.94 -5.52 -3.62
CA GLU A 202 -8.75 -6.63 -4.14
C GLU A 202 -8.90 -6.53 -5.66
N GLU A 203 -8.72 -7.64 -6.37
CA GLU A 203 -8.87 -7.71 -7.83
C GLU A 203 -9.52 -9.02 -8.26
N ASN A 204 -10.36 -8.93 -9.28
CA ASN A 204 -11.11 -10.03 -9.86
C ASN A 204 -10.23 -11.01 -10.66
N ASP A 205 -9.97 -12.20 -10.13
CA ASP A 205 -9.06 -13.19 -10.75
C ASP A 205 -9.48 -14.67 -10.54
N GLY A 206 -8.86 -15.61 -11.26
CA GLY A 206 -9.04 -17.06 -11.12
C GLY A 206 -9.96 -17.75 -12.14
N ALA A 207 -10.56 -16.98 -13.06
CA ALA A 207 -11.47 -17.47 -14.11
C ALA A 207 -11.49 -16.51 -15.31
N ALA A 208 -11.97 -16.98 -16.46
CA ALA A 208 -11.71 -16.35 -17.77
C ALA A 208 -12.44 -15.01 -18.05
N ALA A 209 -13.46 -14.65 -17.28
CA ALA A 209 -14.22 -13.41 -17.45
C ALA A 209 -14.34 -12.65 -16.13
N ASP A 210 -14.29 -11.32 -16.18
CA ASP A 210 -14.32 -10.43 -15.00
C ASP A 210 -15.62 -10.55 -14.17
N ALA A 211 -16.72 -11.00 -14.77
CA ALA A 211 -17.98 -11.21 -14.06
C ALA A 211 -18.08 -12.57 -13.32
N ASP A 212 -17.18 -13.53 -13.60
CA ASP A 212 -17.29 -14.93 -13.15
C ASP A 212 -16.24 -15.32 -12.07
N VAL A 213 -15.47 -14.33 -11.59
CA VAL A 213 -14.27 -14.52 -10.75
C VAL A 213 -14.51 -14.26 -9.27
N SER A 214 -13.68 -14.87 -8.42
CA SER A 214 -13.55 -14.51 -7.01
C SER A 214 -12.53 -13.38 -6.87
N ARG A 215 -12.88 -12.31 -6.13
CA ARG A 215 -11.91 -11.28 -5.73
C ARG A 215 -10.73 -11.92 -4.99
N GLN A 216 -9.53 -11.49 -5.32
CA GLN A 216 -8.27 -11.95 -4.75
C GLN A 216 -7.54 -10.76 -4.15
N ILE A 217 -6.90 -10.97 -3.00
CA ILE A 217 -6.03 -9.95 -2.41
C ILE A 217 -4.64 -10.07 -3.00
N PHE A 218 -4.13 -8.97 -3.55
CA PHE A 218 -2.76 -8.86 -4.05
C PHE A 218 -1.98 -7.77 -3.33
N VAL A 219 -0.64 -7.81 -3.46
CA VAL A 219 0.25 -6.81 -2.87
C VAL A 219 1.36 -6.46 -3.83
N ALA A 220 1.68 -5.17 -3.94
CA ALA A 220 2.83 -4.67 -4.69
C ALA A 220 3.60 -3.63 -3.88
N LYS A 221 4.90 -3.50 -4.17
CA LYS A 221 5.78 -2.49 -3.57
C LYS A 221 6.39 -1.59 -4.63
N GLY A 222 6.59 -0.32 -4.29
CA GLY A 222 7.26 0.65 -5.15
C GLY A 222 8.77 0.46 -5.11
N VAL A 223 9.41 0.34 -6.27
CA VAL A 223 10.86 0.26 -6.40
C VAL A 223 11.37 1.45 -7.20
N LYS A 224 12.08 2.34 -6.50
CA LYS A 224 12.63 3.58 -7.03
C LYS A 224 13.63 3.30 -8.15
N GLN A 225 13.44 4.00 -9.27
CA GLN A 225 14.27 3.92 -10.46
C GLN A 225 15.23 5.12 -10.56
N PRO A 226 16.30 5.04 -11.38
CA PRO A 226 17.19 6.16 -11.67
C PRO A 226 16.47 7.40 -12.23
N GLY A 227 15.35 7.21 -12.95
CA GLY A 227 14.51 8.29 -13.44
C GLY A 227 13.25 7.81 -14.15
N ALA A 228 12.38 8.76 -14.50
CA ALA A 228 11.26 8.57 -15.42
C ALA A 228 11.74 8.00 -16.77
N GLY A 229 10.92 7.19 -17.41
CA GLY A 229 11.24 6.52 -18.68
C GLY A 229 12.19 5.33 -18.57
N THR A 230 12.69 4.97 -17.38
CA THR A 230 13.50 3.76 -17.20
C THR A 230 12.62 2.51 -17.34
N ALA A 231 13.05 1.54 -18.14
CA ALA A 231 12.36 0.26 -18.31
C ALA A 231 12.28 -0.52 -16.99
N CYS A 232 11.11 -1.07 -16.67
CA CYS A 232 10.89 -1.94 -15.52
C CYS A 232 11.21 -3.40 -15.85
N THR A 233 12.31 -3.65 -16.55
CA THR A 233 12.70 -5.01 -16.95
C THR A 233 12.90 -5.91 -15.73
N GLY A 234 12.19 -7.04 -15.68
CA GLY A 234 12.21 -7.97 -14.55
C GLY A 234 11.25 -7.61 -13.42
N PHE A 235 10.31 -6.69 -13.64
CA PHE A 235 9.22 -6.36 -12.73
C PHE A 235 7.89 -6.91 -13.24
N LYS A 236 7.06 -7.45 -12.34
CA LYS A 236 5.64 -7.75 -12.58
C LYS A 236 4.75 -6.63 -12.01
N PRO A 237 3.60 -6.28 -12.62
CA PRO A 237 2.90 -6.93 -13.76
C PRO A 237 3.29 -6.38 -15.15
N SER A 238 4.46 -5.73 -15.27
CA SER A 238 4.92 -5.25 -16.58
C SER A 238 6.39 -4.86 -16.60
N ALA A 239 7.04 -5.18 -17.71
CA ALA A 239 8.38 -4.72 -18.05
C ALA A 239 8.45 -3.31 -18.68
N ALA A 240 7.30 -2.64 -18.88
CA ALA A 240 7.22 -1.35 -19.57
C ALA A 240 7.97 -0.22 -18.84
N ASN A 241 8.15 0.92 -19.52
CA ASN A 241 8.84 2.08 -18.94
C ASN A 241 8.02 2.69 -17.81
N ASN A 242 8.68 3.05 -16.71
CA ASN A 242 8.03 3.79 -15.64
C ASN A 242 7.76 5.24 -16.03
N LEU A 243 6.66 5.81 -15.53
CA LEU A 243 6.28 7.19 -15.81
C LEU A 243 6.99 8.22 -14.92
N ASN A 244 7.09 7.95 -13.61
CA ASN A 244 7.44 8.98 -12.62
C ASN A 244 8.51 8.57 -11.57
N GLY A 245 9.42 7.69 -11.96
CA GLY A 245 10.61 7.30 -11.20
C GLY A 245 10.46 6.04 -10.33
N PHE A 246 9.41 5.23 -10.53
CA PHE A 246 9.12 4.04 -9.74
C PHE A 246 8.50 2.94 -10.61
N CYS A 247 9.00 1.71 -10.49
CA CYS A 247 8.33 0.51 -10.96
C CYS A 247 7.55 -0.10 -9.80
N TRP A 248 6.35 -0.62 -10.05
CA TRP A 248 5.69 -1.54 -9.13
C TRP A 248 6.25 -2.94 -9.31
N GLN A 249 6.33 -3.66 -8.20
CA GLN A 249 6.71 -5.06 -8.13
C GLN A 249 5.66 -5.78 -7.29
N GLN A 250 4.94 -6.73 -7.89
CA GLN A 250 4.11 -7.70 -7.15
C GLN A 250 4.93 -8.42 -6.08
N VAL A 251 4.28 -8.90 -5.02
CA VAL A 251 4.95 -9.59 -3.92
C VAL A 251 4.22 -10.86 -3.53
N GLY A 252 4.90 -12.01 -3.61
CA GLY A 252 4.37 -13.29 -3.16
C GLY A 252 4.93 -14.49 -3.92
N LEU A 253 4.26 -15.62 -3.77
CA LEU A 253 4.48 -16.83 -4.56
C LEU A 253 3.26 -17.06 -5.45
N ASP A 254 3.48 -17.21 -6.75
CA ASP A 254 2.43 -17.51 -7.72
C ASP A 254 1.73 -18.83 -7.36
N ARG A 255 0.40 -18.79 -7.18
CA ARG A 255 -0.37 -19.99 -6.80
C ARG A 255 -1.80 -20.11 -7.34
N LEU A 256 -2.44 -19.04 -7.80
CA LEU A 256 -3.76 -19.09 -8.43
C LEU A 256 -3.63 -18.98 -9.95
N ALA A 257 -4.22 -19.89 -10.73
CA ALA A 257 -4.20 -19.76 -12.18
C ALA A 257 -5.09 -18.58 -12.64
N SER A 258 -4.51 -17.62 -13.36
CA SER A 258 -5.12 -16.31 -13.70
C SER A 258 -6.41 -16.36 -14.55
N GLY A 259 -6.71 -17.52 -15.12
CA GLY A 259 -7.79 -17.70 -16.09
C GLY A 259 -7.59 -16.98 -17.43
N GLN A 260 -6.54 -16.16 -17.60
CA GLN A 260 -6.26 -15.40 -18.82
C GLN A 260 -5.31 -16.13 -19.78
N PRO A 261 -5.55 -16.10 -21.10
CA PRO A 261 -4.72 -16.82 -22.07
C PRO A 261 -3.44 -16.08 -22.50
N THR A 262 -3.36 -14.75 -22.39
CA THR A 262 -2.21 -13.92 -22.83
C THR A 262 -2.35 -12.47 -22.35
N PRO A 263 -1.27 -11.69 -22.10
CA PRO A 263 0.18 -12.02 -22.13
C PRO A 263 0.92 -11.57 -20.82
N PRO A 264 2.27 -11.52 -20.78
CA PRO A 264 3.22 -12.63 -20.83
C PRO A 264 3.86 -13.00 -19.47
N ASP A 265 3.59 -12.27 -18.37
CA ASP A 265 4.13 -12.52 -17.02
C ASP A 265 3.18 -13.39 -16.17
N ASP A 266 3.30 -14.69 -16.42
CA ASP A 266 2.74 -15.84 -15.69
C ASP A 266 1.23 -16.13 -15.81
N THR A 267 0.93 -17.41 -16.01
CA THR A 267 -0.44 -17.96 -16.01
C THR A 267 -0.94 -18.23 -14.59
N ILE A 268 -0.23 -17.72 -13.59
CA ILE A 268 -0.42 -18.01 -12.17
C ILE A 268 -0.03 -16.76 -11.38
N ASP A 269 -0.89 -16.31 -10.47
CA ASP A 269 -0.77 -15.04 -9.75
C ASP A 269 -0.58 -15.22 -8.22
N PRO A 270 0.04 -14.24 -7.54
CA PRO A 270 0.45 -14.34 -6.13
C PRO A 270 -0.63 -13.85 -5.14
N THR A 271 -1.85 -14.40 -5.23
CA THR A 271 -2.97 -14.08 -4.31
C THR A 271 -2.61 -14.35 -2.84
N LEU A 272 -3.21 -13.60 -1.91
CA LEU A 272 -3.15 -13.81 -0.45
C LEU A 272 -4.31 -14.66 0.09
N ASN A 273 -5.40 -14.90 -0.64
CA ASN A 273 -6.57 -15.64 -0.13
C ASN A 273 -6.20 -17.06 0.33
N ILE A 274 -6.52 -17.44 1.58
CA ILE A 274 -6.36 -18.81 2.08
C ILE A 274 -7.14 -19.78 1.20
N ASP A 275 -8.38 -19.42 0.85
CA ASP A 275 -9.19 -20.11 -0.15
C ASP A 275 -9.46 -19.16 -1.34
N PRO A 276 -8.69 -19.27 -2.45
CA PRO A 276 -8.95 -18.48 -3.66
C PRO A 276 -10.31 -18.72 -4.32
N THR A 277 -11.08 -19.73 -3.90
CA THR A 277 -12.45 -19.94 -4.40
C THR A 277 -13.49 -19.05 -3.73
N ARG A 278 -13.13 -18.44 -2.59
CA ARG A 278 -13.86 -17.36 -1.90
C ARG A 278 -13.41 -15.99 -2.38
N ALA A 279 -14.24 -14.98 -2.14
CA ALA A 279 -13.91 -13.58 -2.42
C ALA A 279 -13.10 -13.00 -1.24
N GLY A 280 -11.85 -12.66 -1.49
CA GLY A 280 -11.01 -11.86 -0.60
C GLY A 280 -11.38 -10.38 -0.77
N VAL A 281 -11.71 -9.69 0.32
CA VAL A 281 -12.20 -8.30 0.31
C VAL A 281 -11.60 -7.46 1.43
N GLU A 282 -11.63 -6.14 1.23
CA GLU A 282 -11.26 -5.10 2.20
C GLU A 282 -9.86 -5.33 2.83
N PRO A 283 -8.79 -5.37 2.01
CA PRO A 283 -7.44 -5.57 2.52
C PRO A 283 -6.90 -4.30 3.19
N ASP A 284 -6.27 -4.47 4.35
CA ASP A 284 -5.50 -3.40 5.00
C ASP A 284 -4.04 -3.82 5.22
N ILE A 285 -3.10 -2.89 5.00
CA ILE A 285 -1.66 -3.14 5.02
C ILE A 285 -0.95 -2.24 6.04
N ALA A 286 -0.04 -2.83 6.82
CA ALA A 286 0.70 -2.10 7.84
C ALA A 286 2.15 -2.59 7.98
N PHE A 287 3.01 -1.71 8.47
CA PHE A 287 4.35 -2.06 8.94
C PHE A 287 4.38 -2.11 10.46
N THR A 288 4.89 -3.21 11.01
CA THR A 288 5.03 -3.39 12.47
C THR A 288 6.17 -4.36 12.80
N GLY A 289 6.25 -4.80 14.06
CA GLY A 289 7.33 -5.60 14.60
C GLY A 289 8.55 -4.76 14.97
N LYS A 290 9.73 -5.40 15.05
CA LYS A 290 10.94 -4.71 15.50
C LYS A 290 11.40 -3.69 14.45
N ASN A 291 11.50 -2.42 14.85
CA ASN A 291 11.89 -1.29 14.00
C ASN A 291 10.94 -1.06 12.80
N ASP A 292 9.68 -1.51 12.89
CA ASP A 292 8.66 -1.36 11.85
C ASP A 292 9.09 -1.92 10.48
N THR A 293 9.74 -3.10 10.49
CA THR A 293 10.32 -3.74 9.28
C THR A 293 9.57 -4.95 8.75
N VAL A 294 8.44 -5.34 9.36
CA VAL A 294 7.64 -6.47 8.87
C VAL A 294 6.35 -5.93 8.27
N VAL A 295 6.11 -6.26 6.99
CA VAL A 295 4.84 -5.98 6.31
C VAL A 295 3.81 -6.99 6.78
N TRP A 296 2.61 -6.51 7.08
CA TRP A 296 1.43 -7.31 7.40
C TRP A 296 0.28 -6.86 6.52
N VAL A 297 -0.53 -7.82 6.07
CA VAL A 297 -1.82 -7.57 5.43
C VAL A 297 -2.88 -8.35 6.20
N VAL A 298 -4.02 -7.72 6.42
CA VAL A 298 -5.25 -8.34 6.95
C VAL A 298 -6.35 -8.21 5.90
N TRP A 299 -7.26 -9.18 5.82
CA TRP A 299 -8.37 -9.17 4.88
C TRP A 299 -9.52 -10.08 5.37
N TYR A 300 -10.66 -9.96 4.73
CA TYR A 300 -11.79 -10.87 4.90
C TYR A 300 -11.87 -11.84 3.72
N GLU A 301 -12.31 -13.06 3.96
CA GLU A 301 -12.79 -13.96 2.90
C GLU A 301 -14.26 -14.27 3.09
N GLU A 302 -15.02 -14.16 1.99
CA GLU A 302 -16.48 -14.28 1.95
C GLU A 302 -16.96 -15.29 0.92
N ASN A 303 -18.23 -15.69 1.06
CA ASN A 303 -18.94 -16.73 0.31
C ASN A 303 -18.56 -18.18 0.71
N ASP A 304 -19.29 -19.13 0.15
CA ASP A 304 -19.09 -20.56 0.38
C ASP A 304 -17.79 -21.03 -0.29
N THR A 305 -17.02 -21.88 0.41
CA THR A 305 -15.86 -22.55 -0.18
C THR A 305 -16.29 -23.51 -1.30
N LYS A 306 -15.49 -23.58 -2.37
CA LYS A 306 -15.57 -24.63 -3.40
C LYS A 306 -14.55 -25.76 -3.15
N LEU A 307 -13.71 -25.62 -2.12
CA LEU A 307 -12.73 -26.62 -1.69
C LEU A 307 -13.36 -27.61 -0.71
N THR A 308 -12.88 -28.86 -0.72
CA THR A 308 -13.41 -29.87 0.19
C THR A 308 -12.80 -29.71 1.58
N GLY A 309 -13.64 -29.59 2.59
CA GLY A 309 -13.25 -29.65 4.00
C GLY A 309 -12.83 -28.32 4.63
N LEU A 310 -13.11 -27.18 3.99
CA LEU A 310 -12.97 -25.84 4.54
C LEU A 310 -14.32 -25.25 5.00
N ARG A 311 -14.28 -24.06 5.59
CA ARG A 311 -15.43 -23.29 6.09
C ARG A 311 -16.19 -22.57 4.97
N SER A 312 -17.52 -22.63 5.04
CA SER A 312 -18.44 -21.76 4.28
C SER A 312 -19.04 -20.68 5.18
N ASN A 313 -18.21 -19.71 5.57
CA ASN A 313 -18.64 -18.49 6.28
C ASN A 313 -17.60 -17.38 6.09
N GLN A 314 -17.96 -16.15 6.46
CA GLN A 314 -17.01 -15.03 6.50
C GLN A 314 -15.90 -15.30 7.52
N MET A 315 -14.64 -15.18 7.10
CA MET A 315 -13.45 -15.36 7.92
C MET A 315 -12.50 -14.19 7.78
N VAL A 316 -11.74 -13.90 8.84
CA VAL A 316 -10.72 -12.84 8.86
C VAL A 316 -9.35 -13.49 8.94
N PHE A 317 -8.45 -13.08 8.06
CA PHE A 317 -7.09 -13.61 7.97
C PHE A 317 -6.05 -12.49 8.09
N ALA A 318 -4.83 -12.91 8.42
CA ALA A 318 -3.66 -12.06 8.37
C ALA A 318 -2.48 -12.83 7.79
N ALA A 319 -1.61 -12.14 7.07
CA ALA A 319 -0.33 -12.67 6.65
C ALA A 319 0.77 -11.64 6.83
N LYS A 320 2.00 -12.12 7.01
CA LYS A 320 3.20 -11.28 7.05
C LYS A 320 4.15 -11.64 5.93
N ALA A 321 4.86 -10.64 5.40
CA ALA A 321 5.93 -10.85 4.45
C ALA A 321 7.15 -11.47 5.14
N VAL A 322 7.68 -12.55 4.58
CA VAL A 322 8.93 -13.21 5.00
C VAL A 322 9.87 -13.25 3.80
N ALA A 323 11.13 -12.87 4.00
CA ALA A 323 12.11 -12.79 2.91
C ALA A 323 12.29 -14.16 2.23
N ASN A 324 12.06 -14.20 0.92
CA ASN A 324 12.36 -15.34 0.06
C ASN A 324 12.89 -14.81 -1.28
N ALA A 325 14.17 -15.05 -1.56
CA ALA A 325 14.84 -14.52 -2.75
C ALA A 325 14.37 -15.13 -4.09
N THR A 326 13.56 -16.19 -4.07
CA THR A 326 12.95 -16.78 -5.28
C THR A 326 11.49 -16.38 -5.47
N ALA A 327 10.91 -15.64 -4.53
CA ALA A 327 9.54 -15.13 -4.59
C ALA A 327 9.52 -13.73 -5.20
N ASP A 328 8.39 -13.34 -5.79
CA ASP A 328 8.23 -12.02 -6.38
C ASP A 328 8.40 -10.92 -5.34
N GLY A 329 9.07 -9.84 -5.74
CA GLY A 329 9.51 -8.79 -4.82
C GLY A 329 10.50 -9.24 -3.72
N GLY A 330 10.93 -10.50 -3.69
CA GLY A 330 11.82 -11.05 -2.68
C GLY A 330 11.14 -11.48 -1.38
N PHE A 331 9.81 -11.67 -1.36
CA PHE A 331 9.07 -12.10 -0.18
C PHE A 331 7.96 -13.10 -0.50
N GLN A 332 7.79 -14.08 0.40
CA GLN A 332 6.61 -14.94 0.45
C GLN A 332 5.71 -14.49 1.60
N TRP A 333 4.41 -14.76 1.48
CA TRP A 333 3.44 -14.50 2.55
C TRP A 333 3.33 -15.71 3.47
N VAL A 334 3.25 -15.46 4.77
CA VAL A 334 3.02 -16.48 5.80
C VAL A 334 1.80 -16.08 6.62
N ALA A 335 0.76 -16.91 6.58
CA ALA A 335 -0.47 -16.71 7.34
C ALA A 335 -0.20 -16.75 8.85
N VAL A 336 -0.91 -15.92 9.58
CA VAL A 336 -0.81 -15.78 11.04
C VAL A 336 -2.21 -15.69 11.64
N GLY A 337 -2.51 -16.65 12.51
CA GLY A 337 -3.81 -16.82 13.16
C GLY A 337 -3.69 -17.47 14.53
N ASN A 338 -4.83 -17.80 15.13
CA ASN A 338 -4.93 -18.26 16.51
C ASN A 338 -4.10 -19.51 16.83
N GLY A 339 -3.82 -20.38 15.85
CA GLY A 339 -3.06 -21.62 16.02
C GLY A 339 -1.67 -21.64 15.38
N THR A 340 -1.24 -20.57 14.70
CA THR A 340 -0.02 -20.58 13.86
C THR A 340 1.31 -20.39 14.61
N ALA A 341 1.27 -20.31 15.95
CA ALA A 341 2.46 -20.03 16.75
C ALA A 341 3.52 -21.13 16.62
N GLY A 342 4.71 -20.77 16.11
CA GLY A 342 5.81 -21.71 15.85
C GLY A 342 5.66 -22.54 14.57
N GLN A 343 4.62 -22.29 13.77
CA GLN A 343 4.39 -22.94 12.48
C GLN A 343 4.86 -22.03 11.32
N SER A 344 5.00 -22.62 10.12
CA SER A 344 5.36 -21.91 8.90
C SER A 344 4.25 -22.12 7.86
N ASN A 345 3.18 -21.36 7.99
CA ASN A 345 1.99 -21.48 7.14
C ASN A 345 2.14 -20.59 5.90
N VAL A 346 3.03 -21.00 4.99
CA VAL A 346 3.34 -20.26 3.76
C VAL A 346 2.14 -20.30 2.82
N LEU A 347 1.86 -19.19 2.15
CA LEU A 347 0.89 -19.14 1.05
C LEU A 347 1.61 -19.59 -0.22
N ASP A 348 1.47 -20.88 -0.55
CA ASP A 348 2.14 -21.54 -1.68
C ASP A 348 1.24 -22.59 -2.35
N VAL A 349 1.80 -23.41 -3.24
CA VAL A 349 1.08 -24.46 -3.99
C VAL A 349 1.09 -25.84 -3.31
N SER A 350 1.47 -25.91 -2.03
CA SER A 350 1.52 -27.17 -1.27
C SER A 350 0.13 -27.61 -0.75
N GLY A 351 0.09 -28.78 -0.12
CA GLY A 351 -1.13 -29.38 0.42
C GLY A 351 -2.04 -30.01 -0.64
N ALA A 352 -3.09 -30.68 -0.17
CA ALA A 352 -4.02 -31.44 -1.04
C ALA A 352 -4.91 -30.54 -1.92
N ASN A 353 -5.19 -29.32 -1.49
CA ASN A 353 -5.96 -28.32 -2.23
C ASN A 353 -5.07 -27.34 -3.03
N HIS A 354 -3.73 -27.53 -3.04
CA HIS A 354 -2.77 -26.70 -3.78
C HIS A 354 -2.73 -25.20 -3.44
N PHE A 355 -3.15 -24.83 -2.23
CA PHE A 355 -3.15 -23.44 -1.74
C PHE A 355 -2.45 -23.27 -0.38
N GLY A 356 -1.58 -24.21 -0.02
CA GLY A 356 -0.78 -24.19 1.20
C GLY A 356 -1.45 -24.84 2.41
N PRO A 357 -0.72 -24.97 3.53
CA PRO A 357 -1.15 -25.72 4.71
C PRO A 357 -2.44 -25.18 5.34
N CYS A 358 -2.75 -23.88 5.25
CA CYS A 358 -4.01 -23.33 5.78
C CYS A 358 -5.25 -23.84 5.05
N ALA A 359 -5.12 -24.19 3.77
CA ALA A 359 -6.22 -24.62 2.92
C ALA A 359 -6.44 -26.16 2.94
N GLU A 360 -5.74 -26.91 3.80
CA GLU A 360 -5.82 -28.38 3.80
C GLU A 360 -7.04 -28.95 4.54
N SER A 361 -7.49 -28.27 5.60
CA SER A 361 -8.63 -28.71 6.41
C SER A 361 -9.19 -27.57 7.26
N GLN A 362 -10.45 -27.70 7.68
CA GLN A 362 -11.11 -26.78 8.62
C GLN A 362 -10.27 -26.50 9.87
N ALA A 363 -9.53 -27.50 10.40
CA ALA A 363 -8.69 -27.30 11.58
C ALA A 363 -7.43 -26.47 11.29
N ASN A 364 -6.87 -26.59 10.07
CA ASN A 364 -5.75 -25.77 9.63
C ASN A 364 -6.22 -24.34 9.34
N GLU A 365 -7.38 -24.19 8.70
CA GLU A 365 -7.99 -22.90 8.38
C GLU A 365 -8.39 -22.13 9.63
N ASP A 366 -9.10 -22.77 10.57
CA ASP A 366 -9.43 -22.21 11.89
C ASP A 366 -8.16 -21.73 12.60
N ALA A 367 -7.07 -22.51 12.53
CA ALA A 367 -5.77 -22.14 13.11
C ALA A 367 -5.09 -20.95 12.39
N CYS A 368 -5.25 -20.80 11.07
CA CYS A 368 -4.73 -19.67 10.30
C CYS A 368 -5.61 -18.42 10.38
N SER A 369 -6.87 -18.54 10.78
CA SER A 369 -7.80 -17.43 10.95
C SER A 369 -7.58 -16.63 12.24
N LEU A 370 -8.10 -15.40 12.26
CA LEU A 370 -8.25 -14.58 13.47
C LEU A 370 -9.57 -14.86 14.21
N ASN A 371 -10.51 -15.57 13.58
CA ASN A 371 -11.80 -15.99 14.16
C ASN A 371 -11.60 -16.92 15.37
N LYS A 372 -12.47 -16.81 16.38
CA LYS A 372 -12.42 -17.58 17.64
C LYS A 372 -13.69 -18.35 17.92
#